data_AF-A0A158J675-F1
#
_entry.id   AF-A0A158J675-F1
#
_cell.length_a   1.000
_cell.length_b   1.000
_cell.length_c   1.000
_cell.angle_alpha   90.00
_cell.angle_beta   90.00
_cell.angle_gamma   90.00
#
_symmetry.space_group_name_H-M   'P 1'
#
loop_
_entity.id
_entity.type
_entity.pdbx_description
1 polymer ?
#
loop_
_entity_poly.entity_id
_entity_poly.type
_entity_poly.pdbx_seq_one_letter_code
_entity_poly.pdbx_strand_id
1 'polypeptide(L)'
;MKFDLRKSSFACLAFLTFTSITLANDGGGDESDRDRHDGPRRLRVFDSRGIVVGPLVNAPFSSFSSGVVITVNGATVVVPIRRMTDSGGHISSSQYAWAEGKPWYPTTDCSGPPAVIDTFAVLRPIEVVRRGTDVTAYIASDTHTASADLRSYSDAKDQCTAYNLLGVGGVWMAGSAYALTQYYLEPLTVHY
;
A
#
# COMPACT_ATOMS: atom_id res chain seq x y z
N MET A 1 -26.94 -52.64 72.57
CA MET A 1 -27.10 -51.24 73.03
C MET A 1 -27.91 -50.53 71.96
N LYS A 2 -29.16 -50.16 72.26
CA LYS A 2 -30.03 -49.40 71.34
C LYS A 2 -29.56 -47.95 71.31
N PHE A 3 -29.36 -47.39 70.12
CA PHE A 3 -29.75 -46.01 69.83
C PHE A 3 -30.38 -45.97 68.45
N ASP A 4 -31.58 -45.42 68.45
CA ASP A 4 -32.55 -45.40 67.38
C ASP A 4 -32.54 -44.02 66.69
N LEU A 5 -33.00 -44.07 65.44
CA LEU A 5 -33.84 -43.08 64.77
C LEU A 5 -33.24 -41.82 64.11
N ARG A 6 -33.56 -41.77 62.80
CA ARG A 6 -34.19 -40.66 62.04
C ARG A 6 -33.22 -39.60 61.48
N LYS A 7 -33.26 -39.26 60.19
CA LYS A 7 -34.40 -38.93 59.32
C LYS A 7 -33.96 -39.09 57.84
N SER A 8 -34.77 -39.73 56.98
CA SER A 8 -35.65 -39.10 55.95
C SER A 8 -34.88 -38.32 54.87
N SER A 9 -35.09 -38.47 53.56
CA SER A 9 -36.24 -39.01 52.82
C SER A 9 -36.04 -38.84 51.29
N PHE A 10 -36.74 -39.67 50.49
CA PHE A 10 -37.23 -39.48 49.10
C PHE A 10 -36.19 -39.26 47.97
N ALA A 11 -35.93 -40.13 46.98
CA ALA A 11 -36.71 -41.02 46.07
C ALA A 11 -36.95 -40.43 44.65
N CYS A 12 -36.58 -41.26 43.65
CA CYS A 12 -37.09 -41.39 42.27
C CYS A 12 -36.97 -40.21 41.28
N LEU A 13 -36.41 -40.44 40.08
CA LEU A 13 -37.10 -41.04 38.92
C LEU A 13 -36.17 -41.19 37.70
N ALA A 14 -36.42 -42.25 36.92
CA ALA A 14 -35.77 -42.61 35.66
C ALA A 14 -36.38 -41.87 34.46
N PHE A 15 -35.62 -41.73 33.34
CA PHE A 15 -36.21 -41.46 32.02
C PHE A 15 -35.42 -42.10 30.86
N LEU A 16 -36.21 -42.65 29.94
CA LEU A 16 -35.88 -43.40 28.72
C LEU A 16 -35.23 -42.55 27.61
N THR A 17 -34.39 -43.16 26.77
CA THR A 17 -34.02 -42.59 25.45
C THR A 17 -34.35 -43.57 24.32
N PHE A 18 -35.17 -43.09 23.37
CA PHE A 18 -35.62 -43.74 22.13
C PHE A 18 -34.55 -43.70 21.02
N THR A 19 -34.53 -44.73 20.18
CA THR A 19 -33.74 -44.89 18.94
C THR A 19 -34.35 -44.18 17.71
N SER A 20 -33.53 -43.78 16.73
CA SER A 20 -33.92 -43.66 15.30
C SER A 20 -32.70 -43.75 14.36
N ILE A 21 -32.87 -44.44 13.23
CA ILE A 21 -31.93 -44.69 12.12
C ILE A 21 -32.28 -43.73 10.96
N THR A 22 -31.32 -43.30 10.11
CA THR A 22 -31.49 -43.19 8.63
C THR A 22 -30.23 -42.69 7.88
N LEU A 23 -30.12 -43.17 6.63
CA LEU A 23 -29.13 -42.94 5.57
C LEU A 23 -29.09 -41.50 5.03
N ALA A 24 -27.95 -41.11 4.44
CA ALA A 24 -27.91 -40.18 3.30
C ALA A 24 -26.70 -40.44 2.38
N ASN A 25 -26.95 -40.29 1.08
CA ASN A 25 -26.16 -40.61 -0.10
C ASN A 25 -25.58 -39.34 -0.75
N ASP A 26 -24.67 -39.55 -1.72
CA ASP A 26 -24.24 -38.69 -2.83
C ASP A 26 -23.22 -37.55 -2.65
N GLY A 27 -22.19 -37.65 -3.51
CA GLY A 27 -21.86 -36.55 -4.42
C GLY A 27 -20.73 -35.62 -3.99
N GLY A 28 -19.49 -36.03 -4.18
CA GLY A 28 -18.32 -35.14 -4.09
C GLY A 28 -17.48 -35.23 -5.36
N GLY A 29 -17.65 -34.26 -6.25
CA GLY A 29 -16.94 -34.15 -7.51
C GLY A 29 -15.42 -34.09 -7.34
N ASP A 30 -14.77 -34.66 -8.34
CA ASP A 30 -13.34 -34.63 -8.61
C ASP A 30 -12.92 -33.18 -8.91
N GLU A 31 -12.70 -32.37 -7.88
CA GLU A 31 -12.06 -31.06 -8.01
C GLU A 31 -10.55 -31.26 -8.11
N SER A 32 -10.08 -31.10 -9.34
CA SER A 32 -8.69 -31.13 -9.75
C SER A 32 -7.80 -30.30 -8.80
N ASP A 33 -6.92 -31.05 -8.14
CA ASP A 33 -5.79 -30.67 -7.30
C ASP A 33 -4.77 -29.78 -8.08
N ARG A 34 -5.10 -28.50 -8.30
CA ARG A 34 -4.25 -27.52 -9.01
C ARG A 34 -3.87 -26.26 -8.22
N ASP A 35 -4.01 -26.26 -6.90
CA ASP A 35 -3.76 -25.07 -6.06
C ASP A 35 -2.50 -25.18 -5.16
N ARG A 36 -1.47 -25.92 -5.59
CA ARG A 36 -0.25 -26.16 -4.79
C ARG A 36 1.00 -25.38 -5.22
N HIS A 37 0.88 -24.23 -5.88
CA HIS A 37 2.03 -23.39 -6.25
C HIS A 37 1.92 -21.89 -5.92
N ASP A 38 0.86 -21.46 -5.24
CA ASP A 38 0.77 -20.07 -4.82
C ASP A 38 1.49 -19.90 -3.48
N GLY A 39 2.54 -19.08 -3.46
CA GLY A 39 3.10 -18.57 -2.21
C GLY A 39 2.02 -17.85 -1.38
N PRO A 40 2.34 -17.31 -0.19
CA PRO A 40 1.35 -16.57 0.59
C PRO A 40 0.65 -15.54 -0.30
N ARG A 41 -0.69 -15.61 -0.42
CA ARG A 41 -1.50 -14.64 -1.18
C ARG A 41 -1.12 -13.24 -0.73
N ARG A 42 -0.48 -12.48 -1.61
CA ARG A 42 -0.05 -11.10 -1.35
C ARG A 42 -0.86 -10.16 -2.22
N LEU A 43 -1.31 -9.06 -1.63
CA LEU A 43 -1.93 -8.00 -2.39
C LEU A 43 -0.94 -7.43 -3.41
N ARG A 44 -1.45 -7.21 -4.62
CA ARG A 44 -0.74 -6.63 -5.75
C ARG A 44 -1.49 -5.41 -6.24
N VAL A 45 -0.74 -4.50 -6.84
CA VAL A 45 -1.26 -3.32 -7.51
C VAL A 45 -1.29 -3.59 -9.01
N PHE A 46 -2.40 -3.24 -9.65
CA PHE A 46 -2.63 -3.40 -11.08
C PHE A 46 -2.93 -2.04 -11.69
N ASP A 47 -2.48 -1.83 -12.92
CA ASP A 47 -2.83 -0.65 -13.70
C ASP A 47 -4.26 -0.79 -14.31
N SER A 48 -4.76 0.27 -14.94
CA SER A 48 -6.11 0.25 -15.53
C SER A 48 -6.29 -0.72 -16.70
N ARG A 49 -5.20 -1.28 -17.23
CA ARG A 49 -5.21 -2.34 -18.25
C ARG A 49 -5.14 -3.75 -17.65
N GLY A 50 -5.04 -3.86 -16.32
CA GLY A 50 -4.87 -5.13 -15.62
C GLY A 50 -3.43 -5.64 -15.59
N ILE A 51 -2.45 -4.79 -15.94
CA ILE A 51 -1.03 -5.15 -15.85
C ILE A 51 -0.59 -5.07 -14.39
N VAL A 52 0.06 -6.13 -13.91
CA VAL A 52 0.67 -6.14 -12.57
C VAL A 52 1.77 -5.09 -12.52
N VAL A 53 1.63 -4.15 -11.60
CA VAL A 53 2.65 -3.15 -11.29
C VAL A 53 3.67 -3.74 -10.31
N GLY A 54 3.19 -4.37 -9.24
CA GLY A 54 4.04 -4.95 -8.20
C GLY A 54 3.29 -5.29 -6.91
N PRO A 55 3.98 -5.80 -5.88
CA PRO A 55 3.38 -6.08 -4.59
C PRO A 55 3.03 -4.78 -3.84
N LEU A 56 1.89 -4.79 -3.17
CA LEU A 56 1.49 -3.72 -2.26
C LEU A 56 2.29 -3.84 -0.96
N VAL A 57 2.78 -2.71 -0.46
CA VAL A 57 3.43 -2.59 0.84
C VAL A 57 2.83 -1.45 1.66
N ASN A 58 2.85 -1.62 2.98
CA ASN A 58 2.67 -0.50 3.89
C ASN A 58 3.99 0.24 3.98
N ALA A 59 3.99 1.52 3.65
CA ALA A 59 5.16 2.36 3.72
C ALA A 59 4.78 3.62 4.50
N PRO A 60 5.43 3.93 5.62
CA PRO A 60 5.13 5.11 6.42
C PRO A 60 5.76 6.35 5.76
N PHE A 61 5.25 6.73 4.59
CA PHE A 61 5.58 8.03 4.02
C PHE A 61 4.85 9.11 4.85
N SER A 62 5.44 10.28 5.00
CA SER A 62 4.89 11.38 5.82
C SER A 62 3.46 11.80 5.44
N SER A 63 2.96 11.38 4.27
CA SER A 63 1.60 11.67 3.80
C SER A 63 0.86 10.48 3.19
N PHE A 64 1.48 9.29 3.10
CA PHE A 64 0.89 8.10 2.47
C PHE A 64 1.18 6.85 3.29
N SER A 65 0.20 5.97 3.41
CA SER A 65 0.34 4.71 4.17
C SER A 65 0.58 3.48 3.28
N SER A 66 0.44 3.62 1.96
CA SER A 66 0.53 2.52 1.01
C SER A 66 1.39 2.88 -0.20
N GLY A 67 2.13 1.90 -0.69
CA GLY A 67 2.91 2.01 -1.91
C GLY A 67 3.06 0.67 -2.62
N VAL A 68 3.64 0.71 -3.81
CA VAL A 68 3.95 -0.45 -4.63
C VAL A 68 5.45 -0.57 -4.81
N VAL A 69 5.99 -1.77 -4.64
CA VAL A 69 7.40 -2.02 -4.94
C VAL A 69 7.56 -2.24 -6.42
N ILE A 70 8.42 -1.45 -7.07
CA ILE A 70 8.81 -1.64 -8.46
C ILE A 70 10.33 -1.59 -8.60
N THR A 71 10.85 -2.27 -9.62
CA THR A 71 12.26 -2.17 -10.02
C THR A 71 12.34 -1.39 -11.32
N VAL A 72 12.95 -0.21 -11.27
CA VAL A 72 13.04 0.73 -12.40
C VAL A 72 14.46 1.29 -12.46
N ASN A 73 15.03 1.38 -13.65
CA ASN A 73 16.39 1.86 -13.87
C ASN A 73 17.46 1.16 -12.98
N GLY A 74 17.27 -0.13 -12.69
CA GLY A 74 18.16 -0.93 -11.83
C GLY A 74 18.00 -0.67 -10.32
N ALA A 75 17.07 0.19 -9.91
CA ALA A 75 16.77 0.47 -8.51
C ALA A 75 15.41 -0.12 -8.09
N THR A 76 15.37 -0.73 -6.91
CA THR A 76 14.11 -1.12 -6.27
C THR A 76 13.62 0.02 -5.38
N VAL A 77 12.41 0.50 -5.66
CA VAL A 77 11.80 1.66 -5.02
C VAL A 77 10.39 1.31 -4.54
N VAL A 78 9.87 2.11 -3.61
CA VAL A 78 8.45 2.08 -3.24
C VAL A 78 7.80 3.33 -3.82
N VAL A 79 6.83 3.16 -4.72
CA VAL A 79 6.06 4.27 -5.27
C VAL A 79 4.78 4.43 -4.47
N PRO A 80 4.53 5.60 -3.84
CA PRO A 80 3.34 5.79 -3.03
C PRO A 80 2.09 5.84 -3.91
N ILE A 81 0.99 5.32 -3.37
CA ILE A 81 -0.33 5.39 -3.98
C ILE A 81 -1.33 5.96 -2.97
N ARG A 82 -2.37 6.63 -3.48
CA ARG A 82 -3.45 7.19 -2.67
C ARG A 82 -4.78 6.76 -3.23
N ARG A 83 -5.80 6.67 -2.38
CA ARG A 83 -7.18 6.51 -2.86
C ARG A 83 -7.55 7.73 -3.69
N MET A 84 -8.27 7.50 -4.78
CA MET A 84 -8.81 8.60 -5.57
C MET A 84 -9.93 9.28 -4.81
N THR A 85 -10.02 10.60 -4.98
CA THR A 85 -11.09 11.44 -4.45
C THR A 85 -11.76 12.13 -5.63
N ASP A 86 -13.09 12.05 -5.70
CA ASP A 86 -13.84 12.75 -6.75
C ASP A 86 -13.99 14.26 -6.45
N SER A 87 -14.64 14.99 -7.34
CA SER A 87 -14.88 16.43 -7.18
C SER A 87 -15.79 16.78 -5.99
N GLY A 88 -16.58 15.83 -5.50
CA GLY A 88 -17.43 15.97 -4.31
C GLY A 88 -16.70 15.63 -3.00
N GLY A 89 -15.44 15.21 -3.07
CA GLY A 89 -14.68 14.78 -1.90
C GLY A 89 -14.92 13.31 -1.51
N HIS A 90 -15.65 12.53 -2.31
CA HIS A 90 -15.88 11.13 -2.01
C HIS A 90 -14.63 10.31 -2.34
N ILE A 91 -14.20 9.51 -1.36
CA ILE A 91 -13.00 8.67 -1.45
C ILE A 91 -13.40 7.32 -2.05
N SER A 92 -12.73 6.92 -3.13
CA SER A 92 -12.95 5.63 -3.78
C SER A 92 -12.55 4.45 -2.89
N SER A 93 -13.37 3.40 -2.89
CA SER A 93 -13.12 2.16 -2.14
C SER A 93 -12.14 1.22 -2.86
N SER A 94 -12.00 1.34 -4.18
CA SER A 94 -11.25 0.38 -5.01
C SER A 94 -10.25 1.02 -5.97
N GLN A 95 -10.36 2.32 -6.24
CA GLN A 95 -9.48 3.02 -7.19
C GLN A 95 -8.44 3.88 -6.49
N TYR A 96 -7.23 3.76 -7.00
CA TYR A 96 -6.05 4.46 -6.51
C TYR A 96 -5.40 5.25 -7.64
N ALA A 97 -4.64 6.26 -7.26
CA ALA A 97 -3.77 7.03 -8.14
C ALA A 97 -2.35 7.01 -7.55
N TRP A 98 -1.37 7.32 -8.39
CA TRP A 98 -0.05 7.69 -7.95
C TRP A 98 -0.16 8.87 -6.97
N ALA A 99 0.45 8.71 -5.81
CA ALA A 99 0.49 9.76 -4.82
C ALA A 99 1.64 10.71 -5.12
N GLU A 100 1.33 12.00 -5.23
CA GLU A 100 2.31 13.05 -5.43
C GLU A 100 2.86 13.51 -4.10
N GLY A 101 4.17 13.77 -4.04
CA GLY A 101 4.78 14.41 -2.88
C GLY A 101 4.60 15.93 -2.88
N LYS A 102 5.40 16.60 -2.06
CA LYS A 102 5.57 18.06 -2.08
C LYS A 102 7.00 18.31 -2.59
N PRO A 103 7.23 18.29 -3.90
CA PRO A 103 8.59 18.34 -4.43
C PRO A 103 9.22 19.69 -4.14
N TRP A 104 10.47 19.63 -3.68
CA TRP A 104 11.33 20.80 -3.46
C TRP A 104 12.37 20.87 -4.56
N TYR A 105 12.71 22.07 -5.00
CA TYR A 105 13.60 22.27 -6.14
C TYR A 105 14.79 23.15 -5.74
N PRO A 106 16.00 22.91 -6.29
CA PRO A 106 17.13 23.83 -6.13
C PRO A 106 16.97 25.14 -6.92
N THR A 107 16.00 25.19 -7.83
CA THR A 107 15.67 26.34 -8.68
C THR A 107 14.55 27.17 -8.05
N THR A 108 14.39 28.42 -8.46
CA THR A 108 13.37 29.34 -7.92
C THR A 108 12.00 29.20 -8.59
N ASP A 109 11.91 28.44 -9.66
CA ASP A 109 10.77 28.33 -10.56
C ASP A 109 10.24 26.89 -10.71
N CYS A 110 10.65 25.98 -9.81
CA CYS A 110 10.28 24.56 -9.83
C CYS A 110 10.67 23.85 -11.14
N SER A 111 11.66 24.40 -11.84
CA SER A 111 12.23 23.79 -13.04
C SER A 111 13.26 22.72 -12.68
N GLY A 112 13.47 21.80 -13.62
CA GLY A 112 14.40 20.69 -13.45
C GLY A 112 13.89 19.61 -12.48
N PRO A 113 14.77 18.65 -12.14
CA PRO A 113 14.44 17.58 -11.20
C PRO A 113 14.32 18.12 -9.76
N PRO A 114 13.36 17.61 -8.97
CA PRO A 114 13.28 17.93 -7.56
C PRO A 114 14.41 17.26 -6.77
N ALA A 115 14.68 17.81 -5.60
CA ALA A 115 15.36 17.12 -4.53
C ALA A 115 14.45 15.99 -4.01
N VAL A 116 15.07 14.85 -3.67
CA VAL A 116 14.41 13.73 -3.03
C VAL A 116 14.74 13.79 -1.54
N ILE A 117 13.71 13.93 -0.71
CA ILE A 117 13.85 14.11 0.74
C ILE A 117 13.14 12.95 1.43
N ASP A 118 13.91 12.00 1.96
CA ASP A 118 13.36 10.92 2.78
C ASP A 118 14.39 10.46 3.82
N THR A 119 14.16 10.85 5.08
CA THR A 119 15.06 10.52 6.20
C THR A 119 14.90 9.10 6.73
N PHE A 120 13.92 8.32 6.24
CA PHE A 120 13.60 6.99 6.77
C PHE A 120 13.54 5.89 5.69
N ALA A 121 14.08 6.18 4.51
CA ALA A 121 14.02 5.28 3.37
C ALA A 121 14.74 3.95 3.64
N VAL A 122 13.99 2.83 3.58
CA VAL A 122 14.54 1.46 3.63
C VAL A 122 14.98 1.00 2.23
N LEU A 123 14.30 1.50 1.19
CA LEU A 123 14.63 1.29 -0.21
C LEU A 123 15.13 2.60 -0.83
N ARG A 124 15.54 2.58 -2.11
CA ARG A 124 16.01 3.80 -2.76
C ARG A 124 14.89 4.84 -2.78
N PRO A 125 15.11 6.05 -2.22
CA PRO A 125 14.04 7.03 -2.08
C PRO A 125 13.68 7.63 -3.43
N ILE A 126 12.44 8.11 -3.51
CA ILE A 126 11.90 8.75 -4.71
C ILE A 126 11.08 9.99 -4.32
N GLU A 127 10.94 10.89 -5.27
CA GLU A 127 9.95 11.98 -5.24
C GLU A 127 9.02 11.82 -6.45
N VAL A 128 7.71 11.83 -6.21
CA VAL A 128 6.72 11.67 -7.29
C VAL A 128 6.10 13.02 -7.63
N VAL A 129 6.19 13.40 -8.90
CA VAL A 129 5.70 14.68 -9.41
C VAL A 129 4.67 14.44 -10.51
N ARG A 130 3.53 15.14 -10.42
CA ARG A 130 2.53 15.20 -11.48
C ARG A 130 2.59 16.52 -12.21
N ARG A 131 2.56 16.47 -13.55
CA ARG A 131 2.43 17.63 -14.44
C ARG A 131 1.34 17.32 -15.46
N GLY A 132 0.25 18.07 -15.41
CA GLY A 132 -0.92 17.72 -16.24
C GLY A 132 -1.48 16.33 -15.89
N THR A 133 -1.47 15.42 -16.87
CA THR A 133 -1.83 14.00 -16.73
C THR A 133 -0.63 13.08 -16.50
N ASP A 134 0.58 13.62 -16.64
CA ASP A 134 1.80 12.83 -16.57
C ASP A 134 2.31 12.75 -15.13
N VAL A 135 2.68 11.54 -14.70
CA VAL A 135 3.31 11.31 -13.40
C VAL A 135 4.70 10.75 -13.62
N THR A 136 5.67 11.38 -12.97
CA THR A 136 7.07 10.98 -13.02
C THR A 136 7.58 10.69 -11.62
N ALA A 137 8.21 9.53 -11.44
CA ALA A 137 9.01 9.24 -10.26
C ALA A 137 10.46 9.68 -10.50
N TYR A 138 10.94 10.62 -9.70
CA TYR A 138 12.35 11.00 -9.65
C TYR A 138 13.05 10.13 -8.62
N ILE A 139 14.00 9.34 -9.07
CA ILE A 139 14.69 8.35 -8.26
C ILE A 139 15.99 8.99 -7.76
N ALA A 140 16.23 8.91 -6.45
CA ALA A 140 17.44 9.42 -5.85
C ALA A 140 18.70 8.84 -6.50
N SER A 141 19.75 9.66 -6.58
CA SER A 141 21.06 9.16 -6.99
C SER A 141 21.66 8.23 -5.93
N ASP A 142 22.66 7.44 -6.33
CA ASP A 142 23.42 6.54 -5.45
C ASP A 142 24.21 7.30 -4.37
N THR A 143 24.42 8.61 -4.55
CA THR A 143 25.18 9.44 -3.62
C THR A 143 24.23 10.30 -2.81
N HIS A 144 24.33 10.21 -1.48
CA HIS A 144 23.63 11.11 -0.58
C HIS A 144 24.24 12.52 -0.64
N THR A 145 23.39 13.54 -0.77
CA THR A 145 23.82 14.93 -0.74
C THR A 145 23.83 15.40 0.72
N ALA A 146 25.02 15.72 1.23
CA ALA A 146 25.17 16.15 2.63
C ALA A 146 24.25 17.32 2.99
N SER A 147 24.16 18.31 2.11
CA SER A 147 23.16 19.37 2.16
C SER A 147 22.89 20.01 0.80
N ALA A 148 21.69 20.56 0.62
CA ALA A 148 21.30 21.30 -0.58
C ALA A 148 20.51 22.57 -0.23
N ASP A 149 20.64 23.58 -1.08
CA ASP A 149 19.75 24.74 -1.05
C ASP A 149 18.50 24.44 -1.88
N LEU A 150 17.33 24.59 -1.27
CA LEU A 150 16.02 24.44 -1.90
C LEU A 150 15.42 25.84 -2.05
N ARG A 151 15.09 26.21 -3.30
CA ARG A 151 14.72 27.57 -3.68
C ARG A 151 13.27 27.70 -4.14
N SER A 152 12.55 26.59 -4.26
CA SER A 152 11.12 26.57 -4.43
C SER A 152 10.52 25.23 -4.02
N TYR A 153 9.20 25.19 -3.90
CA TYR A 153 8.43 23.96 -3.81
C TYR A 153 7.13 24.05 -4.62
N SER A 154 6.54 22.88 -4.87
CA SER A 154 5.19 22.75 -5.44
C SER A 154 4.32 21.97 -4.46
N ASP A 155 3.18 22.54 -4.07
CA ASP A 155 2.19 21.96 -3.15
C ASP A 155 0.88 21.57 -3.85
N ALA A 156 0.67 22.04 -5.07
CA ALA A 156 -0.46 21.70 -5.89
C ALA A 156 -0.07 21.68 -7.37
N LYS A 157 -0.92 21.02 -8.16
CA LYS A 157 -0.79 20.93 -9.61
C LYS A 157 -0.56 22.32 -10.22
N ASP A 158 0.53 22.45 -10.97
CA ASP A 158 0.93 23.66 -11.69
C ASP A 158 1.17 24.90 -10.82
N GLN A 159 1.33 24.73 -9.51
CA GLN A 159 1.71 25.81 -8.59
C GLN A 159 3.18 25.69 -8.21
N CYS A 160 3.92 26.79 -8.34
CA CYS A 160 5.28 26.91 -7.86
C CYS A 160 5.38 28.10 -6.91
N THR A 161 5.92 27.85 -5.72
CA THR A 161 6.18 28.89 -4.74
C THR A 161 7.68 29.01 -4.53
N ALA A 162 8.24 30.17 -4.90
CA ALA A 162 9.62 30.51 -4.57
C ALA A 162 9.80 30.59 -3.05
N TYR A 163 10.82 29.92 -2.52
CA TYR A 163 11.06 29.83 -1.10
C TYR A 163 12.50 29.45 -0.83
N ASN A 164 13.21 30.13 0.07
CA ASN A 164 14.62 29.84 0.34
C ASN A 164 14.80 29.02 1.63
N LEU A 165 15.15 27.76 1.46
CA LEU A 165 15.62 26.84 2.49
C LEU A 165 17.07 26.50 2.20
N LEU A 166 17.98 27.05 3.00
CA LEU A 166 19.42 26.90 2.78
C LEU A 166 19.99 25.77 3.64
N GLY A 167 20.94 25.02 3.08
CA GLY A 167 21.67 23.99 3.83
C GLY A 167 20.80 22.86 4.37
N VAL A 168 19.74 22.46 3.64
CA VAL A 168 18.86 21.35 4.04
C VAL A 168 19.65 20.05 3.98
N GLY A 169 19.84 19.39 5.13
CA GLY A 169 20.50 18.08 5.22
C GLY A 169 19.54 16.92 4.97
N GLY A 170 20.08 15.72 4.74
CA GLY A 170 19.26 14.52 4.52
C GLY A 170 18.59 14.50 3.14
N VAL A 171 19.28 15.01 2.12
CA VAL A 171 18.72 15.21 0.78
C VAL A 171 19.47 14.36 -0.23
N TRP A 172 18.78 13.87 -1.24
CA TRP A 172 19.38 13.29 -2.43
C TRP A 172 19.01 14.14 -3.65
N MET A 173 19.95 14.32 -4.57
CA MET A 173 19.58 14.78 -5.91
C MET A 173 18.98 13.63 -6.70
N ALA A 174 17.99 13.92 -7.55
CA ALA A 174 17.46 12.94 -8.49
C ALA A 174 18.58 12.49 -9.44
N GLY A 175 18.85 11.18 -9.50
CA GLY A 175 19.81 10.57 -10.42
C GLY A 175 19.18 10.06 -11.70
N SER A 176 17.89 9.72 -11.66
CA SER A 176 17.11 9.32 -12.84
C SER A 176 15.63 9.64 -12.68
N ALA A 177 14.88 9.51 -13.77
CA ALA A 177 13.43 9.71 -13.80
C ALA A 177 12.74 8.53 -14.49
N TYR A 178 11.52 8.25 -14.07
CA TYR A 178 10.68 7.19 -14.63
C TYR A 178 9.24 7.69 -14.82
N ALA A 179 8.75 7.66 -16.07
CA ALA A 179 7.43 8.16 -16.43
C ALA A 179 6.34 7.11 -16.07
N LEU A 180 5.88 7.12 -14.83
CA LEU A 180 4.92 6.15 -14.29
C LEU A 180 3.70 5.98 -15.20
N THR A 181 3.06 7.08 -15.63
CA THR A 181 1.85 7.02 -16.47
C THR A 181 2.10 6.55 -17.90
N GLN A 182 3.34 6.54 -18.39
CA GLN A 182 3.65 5.95 -19.69
C GLN A 182 3.66 4.41 -19.63
N TYR A 183 4.01 3.84 -18.47
CA TYR A 183 4.15 2.39 -18.30
C TYR A 183 2.99 1.76 -17.52
N TYR A 184 2.37 2.50 -16.61
CA TYR A 184 1.34 2.04 -15.69
C TYR A 184 0.25 3.10 -15.55
N LEU A 185 -0.86 2.86 -16.24
CA LEU A 185 -1.97 3.80 -16.32
C LEU A 185 -2.83 3.79 -15.06
N GLU A 186 -3.28 4.96 -14.65
CA GLU A 186 -4.33 5.13 -13.65
C GLU A 186 -5.72 4.88 -14.29
N PRO A 187 -6.78 4.60 -13.50
CA PRO A 187 -6.74 4.29 -12.06
C PRO A 187 -6.05 2.96 -11.78
N LEU A 188 -5.34 2.89 -10.66
CA LEU A 188 -4.76 1.68 -10.13
C LEU A 188 -5.80 0.92 -9.30
N THR A 189 -5.68 -0.40 -9.22
CA THR A 189 -6.50 -1.26 -8.36
C THR A 189 -5.63 -2.16 -7.50
N VAL A 190 -6.19 -2.64 -6.39
CA VAL A 190 -5.52 -3.51 -5.43
C VAL A 190 -6.33 -4.77 -5.22
N HIS A 191 -5.73 -5.93 -5.49
CA HIS A 191 -6.34 -7.24 -5.21
C HIS A 191 -5.28 -8.34 -5.11
N TYR A 192 -5.72 -9.56 -4.81
CA TYR A 192 -4.86 -10.76 -4.77
C TYR A 192 -4.55 -11.26 -6.17
#